data_AF-A0A7V7N2W4-F1
#
_entry.id   AF-A0A7V7N2W4-F1
#
_cell.length_a   1.000
_cell.length_b   1.000
_cell.length_c   1.000
_cell.angle_alpha   90.00
_cell.angle_beta   90.00
_cell.angle_gamma   90.00
#
_symmetry.space_group_name_H-M   'P 1'
#
loop_
_entity.id
_entity.type
_entity.pdbx_description
1 polymer ?
#
loop_
_entity_poly.entity_id
_entity_poly.type
_entity_poly.pdbx_seq_one_letter_code
_entity_poly.pdbx_strand_id
1 'polypeptide(L)'
;MCLKNAKGKKKLKEKEVKIELPEETYTLINWHEDGLPGVGVLNSSLKDFEHQYIFSWHLTVVIYFEELIENGMPSIEEREIVDPFGDKLEKDIKAGGNALFLIRET
;
A
#
# COMPACT_ATOMS: atom_id res chain seq x y z
N MET A 1 21.78 -42.43 9.95
CA MET A 1 21.49 -42.20 8.52
C MET A 1 21.07 -40.74 8.36
N CYS A 2 21.98 -39.86 7.94
CA CYS A 2 21.71 -38.42 7.85
C CYS A 2 21.03 -38.10 6.51
N LEU A 3 19.75 -37.72 6.55
CA LEU A 3 19.03 -37.21 5.39
C LEU A 3 19.46 -35.76 5.14
N LYS A 4 20.38 -35.56 4.19
CA LYS A 4 20.68 -34.23 3.63
C LYS A 4 19.59 -33.89 2.60
N ASN A 5 18.57 -33.14 3.02
CA ASN A 5 17.61 -32.53 2.09
C ASN A 5 18.27 -31.34 1.39
N ALA A 6 18.84 -31.58 0.21
CA ALA A 6 19.25 -30.53 -0.71
C ALA A 6 18.00 -29.99 -1.43
N LYS A 7 17.46 -28.85 -0.97
CA LYS A 7 16.50 -28.07 -1.77
C LYS A 7 17.26 -27.47 -2.96
N GLY A 8 17.15 -28.11 -4.13
CA GLY A 8 17.76 -27.65 -5.36
C GLY A 8 17.27 -26.24 -5.72
N LYS A 9 18.20 -25.30 -5.87
CA LYS A 9 17.92 -23.97 -6.43
C LYS A 9 17.54 -24.15 -7.91
N LYS A 10 16.26 -24.00 -8.24
CA LYS A 10 15.77 -24.02 -9.62
C LYS A 10 16.38 -22.81 -10.36
N LYS A 11 17.04 -23.07 -11.49
CA LYS A 11 17.70 -22.03 -12.30
C LYS A 11 16.60 -21.20 -13.00
N LEU A 12 16.61 -19.89 -12.78
CA LEU A 12 15.67 -18.95 -13.42
C LEU A 12 15.87 -18.97 -14.94
N LYS A 13 14.78 -18.91 -15.72
CA LYS A 13 14.83 -18.77 -17.18
C LYS A 13 15.09 -17.29 -17.56
N GLU A 14 15.54 -17.03 -18.80
CA GLU A 14 15.99 -15.71 -19.32
C GLU A 14 15.00 -14.53 -19.17
N LYS A 15 13.77 -14.72 -18.69
CA LYS A 15 12.76 -13.67 -18.48
C LYS A 15 12.08 -13.71 -17.10
N GLU A 16 12.60 -14.51 -16.17
CA GLU A 16 12.07 -14.57 -14.80
C GLU A 16 12.88 -13.65 -13.90
N VAL A 17 12.21 -12.66 -13.32
CA VAL A 17 12.79 -11.78 -12.30
C VAL A 17 12.27 -12.25 -10.94
N LYS A 18 13.19 -12.52 -10.01
CA LYS A 18 12.84 -12.80 -8.61
C LYS A 18 13.17 -11.56 -7.80
N ILE A 19 12.16 -11.02 -7.13
CA ILE A 19 12.32 -9.92 -6.18
C ILE A 19 11.85 -10.36 -4.80
N GLU A 20 12.36 -9.69 -3.78
CA GLU A 20 11.84 -9.75 -2.42
C GLU A 20 11.02 -8.48 -2.21
N LEU A 21 9.75 -8.64 -1.84
CA LEU A 21 8.90 -7.48 -1.53
C LEU A 21 9.36 -6.92 -0.17
N PRO A 22 9.50 -5.59 -0.04
CA PRO A 22 9.91 -4.99 1.22
C PRO A 22 8.81 -5.16 2.28
N GLU A 23 9.22 -5.34 3.54
CA GLU A 23 8.29 -5.23 4.66
C GLU A 23 7.82 -3.78 4.79
N GLU A 24 6.53 -3.59 5.06
CA GLU A 24 5.91 -2.26 5.08
C GLU A 24 6.32 -1.49 6.35
N THR A 25 6.74 -0.24 6.17
CA THR A 25 7.03 0.66 7.28
C THR A 25 6.36 2.00 7.01
N TYR A 26 5.60 2.49 7.98
CA TYR A 26 4.72 3.64 7.78
C TYR A 26 5.28 4.90 8.40
N THR A 27 5.13 6.03 7.72
CA THR A 27 5.43 7.36 8.22
C THR A 27 4.21 8.24 8.10
N LEU A 28 3.86 8.90 9.22
CA LEU A 28 2.82 9.91 9.25
C LEU A 28 3.38 11.22 8.67
N ILE A 29 2.68 11.77 7.69
CA ILE A 29 2.96 13.08 7.11
C ILE A 29 1.77 14.00 7.38
N ASN A 30 2.05 15.23 7.77
CA ASN A 30 1.03 16.25 8.02
C ASN A 30 1.40 17.49 7.21
N TRP A 31 0.42 18.10 6.56
CA TRP A 31 0.57 19.35 5.81
C TRP A 31 -0.68 20.20 5.93
N HIS A 32 -0.68 21.36 5.29
CA HIS A 32 -1.87 22.20 5.13
C HIS A 32 -2.01 22.56 3.66
N GLU A 33 -3.21 22.47 3.13
CA GLU A 33 -3.55 22.80 1.74
C GLU A 33 -4.89 23.54 1.72
N ASP A 34 -4.96 24.65 0.98
CA ASP A 34 -6.14 25.52 0.91
C ASP A 34 -6.74 25.93 2.28
N GLY A 35 -5.90 25.99 3.31
CA GLY A 35 -6.29 26.35 4.67
C GLY A 35 -6.87 25.19 5.49
N LEU A 36 -6.89 23.97 4.96
CA LEU A 36 -7.31 22.75 5.64
C LEU A 36 -6.09 21.89 6.01
N PRO A 37 -6.14 21.15 7.14
CA PRO A 37 -5.12 20.16 7.47
C PRO A 37 -5.22 18.96 6.53
N GLY A 38 -4.07 18.48 6.05
CA GLY A 38 -3.95 17.20 5.35
C GLY A 38 -3.12 16.22 6.19
N VAL A 39 -3.57 14.97 6.27
CA VAL A 39 -2.87 13.90 6.99
C VAL A 39 -2.72 12.69 6.08
N GLY A 40 -1.52 12.13 6.06
CA GLY A 40 -1.20 10.97 5.23
C GLY A 40 -0.38 9.92 5.94
N VAL A 41 -0.61 8.67 5.58
CA VAL A 41 0.18 7.51 5.98
C VAL A 41 0.90 7.01 4.74
N LEU A 42 2.21 7.26 4.69
CA LEU A 42 3.08 6.87 3.57
C LEU A 42 3.82 5.57 3.91
N ASN A 43 3.87 4.62 2.98
CA ASN A 43 4.73 3.45 3.05
C ASN A 43 6.17 3.81 2.68
N SER A 44 6.95 4.14 3.70
CA SER A 44 8.34 4.55 3.58
C SER A 44 9.27 3.44 3.10
N SER A 45 8.86 2.17 3.15
CA SER A 45 9.69 1.06 2.63
C SER A 45 9.82 1.08 1.11
N LEU A 46 8.95 1.81 0.41
CA LEU A 46 8.99 1.94 -1.04
C LEU A 46 9.95 3.04 -1.54
N LYS A 47 10.50 3.86 -0.64
CA LYS A 47 11.37 4.99 -1.00
C LYS A 47 12.58 4.56 -1.84
N ASP A 48 13.21 3.46 -1.45
CA ASP A 48 14.40 2.91 -2.09
C ASP A 48 14.08 1.63 -2.90
N PHE A 49 12.79 1.36 -3.19
CA PHE A 49 12.38 0.18 -3.93
C PHE A 49 12.62 0.36 -5.44
N GLU A 50 13.65 -0.30 -5.98
CA GLU A 50 14.11 -0.11 -7.36
C GLU A 50 13.24 -0.80 -8.43
N HIS A 51 12.44 -1.80 -8.04
CA HIS A 51 11.73 -2.66 -8.98
C HIS A 51 10.30 -2.19 -9.32
N GLN A 52 9.98 -0.91 -9.19
CA GLN A 52 8.65 -0.36 -9.48
C GLN A 52 8.16 -0.71 -10.89
N TYR A 53 9.06 -0.82 -11.86
CA TYR A 53 8.77 -1.15 -13.26
C TYR A 53 8.11 -2.52 -13.48
N ILE A 54 8.13 -3.43 -12.50
CA ILE A 54 7.47 -4.74 -12.63
C ILE A 54 5.95 -4.65 -12.41
N PHE A 55 5.48 -3.59 -11.75
CA PHE A 55 4.07 -3.30 -11.56
C PHE A 55 3.56 -2.57 -12.80
N SER A 56 2.71 -3.23 -13.58
CA SER A 56 2.23 -2.72 -14.87
C SER A 56 1.14 -1.65 -14.76
N TRP A 57 0.72 -1.30 -13.54
CA TRP A 57 -0.40 -0.42 -13.29
C TRP A 57 -0.21 0.37 -11.99
N HIS A 58 -0.92 1.49 -11.89
CA HIS A 58 -1.06 2.31 -10.69
C HIS A 58 -2.55 2.54 -10.47
N LEU A 59 -3.01 2.49 -9.22
CA LEU A 59 -4.40 2.77 -8.86
C LEU A 59 -4.44 3.91 -7.85
N THR A 60 -5.33 4.86 -8.12
CA THR A 60 -5.73 5.88 -7.17
C THR A 60 -7.23 5.76 -6.97
N VAL A 61 -7.67 5.70 -5.72
CA VAL A 61 -9.08 5.71 -5.34
C VAL A 61 -9.33 6.99 -4.57
N VAL A 62 -10.24 7.82 -5.07
CA VAL A 62 -10.65 9.07 -4.43
C VAL A 62 -12.06 8.88 -3.90
N ILE A 63 -12.26 9.17 -2.61
CA ILE A 63 -13.55 9.06 -1.93
C ILE A 63 -13.95 10.45 -1.48
N TYR A 64 -15.16 10.86 -1.86
CA TYR A 64 -15.74 12.13 -1.44
C TYR A 64 -16.68 11.84 -0.27
N PHE A 65 -16.48 12.54 0.84
CA PHE A 65 -17.33 12.46 2.02
C PHE A 65 -18.41 13.54 1.95
N GLU A 66 -19.62 13.20 2.39
CA GLU A 66 -20.73 14.18 2.46
C GLU A 66 -20.79 14.82 3.85
N GLU A 67 -20.52 14.04 4.90
CA GLU A 67 -20.56 14.49 6.29
C GLU A 67 -19.16 14.77 6.85
N LEU A 68 -18.73 16.03 6.76
CA LEU A 68 -17.46 16.50 7.31
C LEU A 68 -17.62 17.10 8.71
N ILE A 69 -16.59 16.95 9.54
CA ILE A 69 -16.47 17.60 10.85
C ILE A 69 -15.62 18.88 10.76
N GLU A 70 -15.36 19.51 11.90
CA GLU A 70 -14.48 20.69 11.98
C GLU A 70 -13.12 20.41 11.32
N ASN A 71 -12.64 21.39 10.53
CA ASN A 71 -11.42 21.31 9.72
C ASN A 71 -11.48 20.38 8.50
N GLY A 72 -12.67 19.98 8.02
CA GLY A 72 -12.82 19.27 6.75
C GLY A 72 -12.46 17.78 6.80
N MET A 73 -12.19 17.25 8.00
CA MET A 73 -11.95 15.82 8.20
C MET A 73 -13.27 15.04 8.08
N PRO A 74 -13.23 13.76 7.67
CA PRO A 74 -14.41 12.90 7.69
C PRO A 74 -14.91 12.67 9.12
N SER A 75 -16.23 12.57 9.27
CA SER A 75 -16.86 12.21 10.53
C SER A 75 -16.47 10.80 11.01
N ILE A 76 -16.91 10.42 12.21
CA ILE A 76 -16.70 9.04 12.68
C ILE A 76 -17.56 8.09 11.85
N GLU A 77 -18.80 8.48 11.58
CA GLU A 77 -19.80 7.73 10.83
C GLU A 77 -19.32 7.42 9.40
N GLU A 78 -18.74 8.41 8.72
CA GLU A 78 -18.15 8.24 7.38
C GLU A 78 -16.94 7.27 7.41
N ARG A 79 -16.08 7.39 8.43
CA ARG A 79 -14.91 6.50 8.58
C ARG A 79 -15.32 5.06 8.88
N GLU A 80 -16.36 4.84 9.68
CA GLU A 80 -16.89 3.51 9.97
C GLU A 80 -17.38 2.78 8.71
N ILE A 81 -17.73 3.52 7.64
CA ILE A 81 -18.12 2.96 6.35
C ILE A 81 -16.90 2.79 5.44
N VAL A 82 -16.04 3.81 5.36
CA VAL A 82 -14.94 3.86 4.39
C VAL A 82 -13.74 3.03 4.80
N ASP A 83 -13.40 2.96 6.08
CA ASP A 83 -12.24 2.20 6.56
C ASP A 83 -12.38 0.70 6.25
N PRO A 84 -13.50 0.02 6.54
CA PRO A 84 -13.67 -1.39 6.18
C PRO A 84 -13.65 -1.65 4.67
N PHE A 85 -14.15 -0.70 3.87
CA PHE A 85 -14.07 -0.78 2.41
C PHE A 85 -12.61 -0.70 1.93
N GLY A 86 -11.84 0.27 2.46
CA GLY A 86 -10.43 0.45 2.16
C GLY A 86 -9.60 -0.78 2.53
N ASP A 87 -9.78 -1.32 3.74
CA ASP A 87 -9.08 -2.51 4.22
C ASP A 87 -9.34 -3.73 3.33
N LYS A 88 -10.61 -3.92 2.91
CA LYS A 88 -10.98 -5.01 2.02
C LYS A 88 -10.36 -4.83 0.63
N LEU A 89 -10.45 -3.62 0.09
CA LEU A 89 -9.90 -3.29 -1.22
C LEU A 89 -8.39 -3.53 -1.25
N GLU A 90 -7.67 -3.05 -0.24
CA GLU A 90 -6.23 -3.25 -0.09
C GLU A 90 -5.88 -4.74 -0.06
N LYS A 91 -6.57 -5.52 0.77
CA LYS A 91 -6.37 -6.97 0.89
C LYS A 91 -6.57 -7.69 -0.44
N ASP A 92 -7.65 -7.38 -1.15
CA ASP A 92 -8.01 -8.05 -2.40
C ASP A 92 -7.02 -7.69 -3.52
N ILE A 93 -6.56 -6.43 -3.56
CA ILE A 93 -5.61 -5.93 -4.56
C ILE A 93 -4.19 -6.44 -4.32
N LYS A 94 -3.73 -6.52 -3.07
CA LYS A 94 -2.39 -7.05 -2.72
C LYS A 94 -2.31 -8.57 -2.87
N ALA A 95 -3.44 -9.26 -3.06
CA ALA A 95 -3.48 -10.71 -3.20
C ALA A 95 -2.50 -11.20 -4.28
N GLY A 96 -1.68 -12.21 -3.92
CA GLY A 96 -0.66 -12.75 -4.82
C GLY A 96 0.56 -11.85 -5.06
N GLY A 97 0.70 -10.74 -4.32
CA GLY A 97 1.79 -9.78 -4.51
C GLY A 97 1.59 -8.88 -5.73
N ASN A 98 0.33 -8.67 -6.14
CA ASN A 98 -0.01 -7.90 -7.35
C ASN A 98 0.13 -6.38 -7.19
N ALA A 99 0.24 -5.88 -5.96
CA ALA A 99 0.35 -4.47 -5.65
C ALA A 99 1.13 -4.25 -4.36
N LEU A 100 1.61 -3.02 -4.17
CA LEU A 100 2.18 -2.52 -2.94
C LEU A 100 1.41 -1.26 -2.54
N PHE A 101 1.07 -1.14 -1.26
CA PHE A 101 0.43 0.06 -0.75
C PHE A 101 1.45 1.21 -0.71
N LEU A 102 1.11 2.36 -1.30
CA LEU A 102 1.98 3.53 -1.36
C LEU A 102 1.61 4.55 -0.29
N ILE A 103 0.41 5.12 -0.38
CA ILE A 103 -0.02 6.21 0.48
C ILE A 103 -1.54 6.18 0.62
N ARG A 104 -2.02 6.59 1.81
CA ARG A 104 -3.39 7.00 2.05
C ARG A 104 -3.35 8.40 2.65
N GLU A 105 -4.16 9.31 2.10
CA GLU A 105 -4.29 10.68 2.57
C GLU A 105 -5.76 11.07 2.77
N THR A 106 -5.97 12.07 3.61
CA THR A 106 -7.28 12.66 3.93
C THR A 106 -7.08 14.12 4.30
#